data_AF-A0A8C5UDM6-F1
#
_entry.id   AF-A0A8C5UDM6-F1
#
_cell.length_a   1.000
_cell.length_b   1.000
_cell.length_c   1.000
_cell.angle_alpha   90.00
_cell.angle_beta   90.00
_cell.angle_gamma   90.00
#
_symmetry.space_group_name_H-M   'P 1'
#
loop_
_entity.id
_entity.type
_entity.pdbx_description
1 polymer ?
#
loop_
_entity_poly.entity_id
_entity_poly.type
_entity_poly.pdbx_seq_one_letter_code
_entity_poly.pdbx_strand_id
1 'polypeptide(L)'
;CFHSPHCAFSQTQPTCVSCYLSCYLCSEQCSANRELSRVCFLQVVKMSSSDPECPQFLFVKVLASRGRLEAVTQQMGYHPQYLDSFLKTQHYLMHMDGPLPFDCRHYIAIMAAARHQCRYLVNLHVLQFLRAGGDPQWLRGLEFIPPKLRNLNEINKILAHRPWLITKEHIEKLLKISEWSWSLAELVHAVVLLAHCHALASFVFGCGCEQDEGLGGRGLLKPLSLGNQCFCEATAGNSCSQELLRINRKRVSPEDGSVRGWGCSWDHHPHPQACVFEHCSDPSAGLSPLADTDGEVTGATNLACYMQDPDFGYQDFARRDEDQTQVFRVQDYSWEDHGFSLVNRLYSDIGHLLDEKFRMVDGLQSSAMAKRQGCEPSVFKRGIWNYIHCMFGIRYDDYDYAEVNQLLERMLKVYIKTVTCYPEKTNSEMFDRFWKQFKHSEKVHVNLLILEARMQAELLYALQAITQYMIS
;
A
#
# COMPACT_ATOMS: atom_id res chain seq x y z
N CYS A 1 -41.87 -3.56 -29.88
CA CYS A 1 -41.31 -2.44 -30.65
C CYS A 1 -41.11 -1.27 -29.70
N PHE A 2 -39.94 -0.68 -29.49
CA PHE A 2 -38.72 -0.66 -30.32
C PHE A 2 -37.56 -1.51 -29.77
N HIS A 3 -36.74 -2.06 -30.67
CA HIS A 3 -35.35 -2.40 -30.35
C HIS A 3 -34.49 -1.13 -30.38
N SER A 4 -33.49 -1.05 -29.50
CA SER A 4 -32.32 -0.19 -29.68
C SER A 4 -31.06 -0.99 -29.35
N PRO A 5 -30.32 -1.51 -30.35
CA PRO A 5 -29.26 -2.50 -30.13
C PRO A 5 -27.86 -1.87 -30.01
N HIS A 6 -27.67 -0.89 -29.13
CA HIS A 6 -26.37 -0.21 -28.94
C HIS A 6 -26.01 0.07 -27.46
N CYS A 7 -26.22 -0.93 -26.59
CA CYS A 7 -25.56 -1.03 -25.28
C CYS A 7 -24.90 -2.40 -25.10
N ALA A 8 -24.15 -2.83 -26.12
CA ALA A 8 -23.11 -3.83 -25.92
C ALA A 8 -21.92 -3.12 -25.23
N PHE A 9 -21.83 -3.23 -23.90
CA PHE A 9 -20.54 -3.11 -23.23
C PHE A 9 -19.69 -4.28 -23.74
N SER A 10 -18.76 -4.01 -24.66
CA SER A 10 -17.76 -5.00 -25.00
C SER A 10 -16.91 -5.26 -23.75
N GLN A 11 -16.69 -6.52 -23.40
CA GLN A 11 -15.76 -6.97 -22.36
C GLN A 11 -14.29 -6.77 -22.79
N THR A 12 -14.01 -5.65 -23.45
CA THR A 12 -12.68 -5.24 -23.87
C THR A 12 -11.97 -4.60 -22.69
N GLN A 13 -10.99 -5.31 -22.12
CA GLN A 13 -10.08 -4.79 -21.12
C GLN A 13 -9.56 -3.40 -21.54
N PRO A 14 -9.53 -2.40 -20.64
CA PRO A 14 -8.88 -1.14 -20.94
C PRO A 14 -7.38 -1.40 -21.22
N THR A 15 -6.92 -1.10 -22.44
CA THR A 15 -5.55 -1.45 -22.87
C THR A 15 -4.49 -0.42 -22.49
N CYS A 16 -4.85 0.65 -21.78
CA CYS A 16 -3.91 1.64 -21.26
C CYS A 16 -4.47 2.45 -20.08
N VAL A 17 -3.58 3.05 -19.28
CA VAL A 17 -3.86 4.03 -18.21
C VAL A 17 -4.96 5.04 -18.58
N SER A 18 -4.95 5.60 -19.80
CA SER A 18 -5.97 6.59 -20.20
C SER A 18 -7.37 5.99 -20.32
N CYS A 19 -7.48 4.74 -20.78
CA CYS A 19 -8.75 4.02 -20.82
C CYS A 19 -9.16 3.58 -19.41
N TYR A 20 -8.24 3.11 -18.57
CA TYR A 20 -8.51 2.80 -17.17
C TYR A 20 -9.04 4.00 -16.39
N LEU A 21 -8.33 5.13 -16.42
CA LEU A 21 -8.76 6.37 -15.75
C LEU A 21 -10.07 6.91 -16.34
N SER A 22 -10.28 6.80 -17.66
CA SER A 22 -11.56 7.18 -18.28
C SER A 22 -12.71 6.28 -17.80
N CYS A 23 -12.50 4.96 -17.70
CA CYS A 23 -13.49 4.02 -17.16
C CYS A 23 -13.73 4.28 -15.67
N TYR A 24 -12.68 4.49 -14.87
CA TYR A 24 -12.75 4.78 -13.44
C TYR A 24 -13.57 6.05 -13.15
N LEU A 25 -13.28 7.13 -13.89
CA LEU A 25 -14.03 8.38 -13.84
C LEU A 25 -15.46 8.23 -14.37
N CYS A 26 -15.70 7.34 -15.34
CA CYS A 26 -17.04 7.05 -15.85
C CYS A 26 -17.89 6.28 -14.82
N SER A 27 -17.31 5.30 -14.12
CA SER A 27 -17.96 4.61 -12.99
C SER A 27 -18.25 5.56 -11.82
N GLU A 28 -17.38 6.52 -11.55
CA GLU A 28 -17.60 7.60 -10.56
C GLU A 28 -18.72 8.59 -10.98
N GLN A 29 -19.01 8.73 -12.28
CA GLN A 29 -19.83 9.83 -12.81
C GLN A 29 -20.99 9.37 -13.71
N CYS A 30 -21.58 8.21 -13.40
CA CYS A 30 -22.68 7.60 -14.15
C CYS A 30 -24.02 8.40 -14.17
N SER A 31 -24.03 9.64 -13.68
CA SER A 31 -25.19 10.55 -13.69
C SER A 31 -24.99 11.88 -14.44
N ALA A 32 -23.80 12.21 -14.99
CA ALA A 32 -23.61 13.50 -15.68
C ALA A 32 -22.60 13.53 -16.85
N ASN A 33 -23.11 13.92 -18.04
CA ASN A 33 -22.41 14.44 -19.23
C ASN A 33 -21.50 13.51 -20.08
N ARG A 34 -22.12 12.92 -21.12
CA ARG A 34 -21.45 12.23 -22.25
C ARG A 34 -20.48 13.12 -23.07
N GLU A 35 -20.57 14.44 -22.99
CA GLU A 35 -19.70 15.35 -23.76
C GLU A 35 -18.27 15.43 -23.19
N LEU A 36 -18.08 15.18 -21.90
CA LEU A 36 -16.76 15.28 -21.25
C LEU A 36 -15.79 14.16 -21.68
N SER A 37 -16.29 12.93 -21.90
CA SER A 37 -15.47 11.84 -22.44
C SER A 37 -14.93 12.16 -23.84
N ARG A 38 -15.73 12.86 -24.68
CA ARG A 38 -15.28 13.31 -26.00
C ARG A 38 -14.16 14.35 -25.91
N VAL A 39 -14.26 15.32 -24.99
CA VAL A 39 -13.22 16.34 -24.79
C VAL A 39 -11.91 15.72 -24.31
N CYS A 40 -11.95 14.77 -23.37
CA CYS A 40 -10.74 14.07 -22.91
C CYS A 40 -10.09 13.26 -24.03
N PHE A 41 -10.88 12.50 -24.81
CA PHE A 41 -10.36 11.71 -25.93
C PHE A 41 -9.72 12.59 -27.02
N LEU A 42 -10.32 13.75 -27.32
CA LEU A 42 -9.78 14.69 -28.33
C LEU A 42 -8.48 15.40 -27.90
N GLN A 43 -8.22 15.55 -26.60
CA GLN A 43 -6.94 16.10 -26.12
C GLN A 43 -5.80 15.08 -26.22
N VAL A 44 -6.07 13.79 -25.95
CA VAL A 44 -5.07 12.71 -26.06
C VAL A 44 -4.50 12.57 -27.48
N VAL A 45 -5.31 12.79 -28.51
CA VAL A 45 -4.88 12.68 -29.92
C VAL A 45 -3.98 13.85 -30.37
N LYS A 46 -3.94 14.97 -29.63
CA LYS A 46 -3.33 16.23 -30.12
C LYS A 46 -1.98 16.60 -29.51
N MET A 47 -1.44 15.80 -28.58
CA MET A 47 -0.14 16.05 -27.94
C MET A 47 0.95 15.16 -28.54
N SER A 48 1.47 15.56 -29.71
CA SER A 48 2.70 15.00 -30.29
C SER A 48 3.89 15.94 -30.09
N SER A 49 5.03 15.36 -29.72
CA SER A 49 6.40 15.91 -29.84
C SER A 49 6.68 17.31 -29.24
N SER A 50 7.25 17.37 -28.03
CA SER A 50 8.42 18.23 -27.68
C SER A 50 8.79 18.33 -26.17
N ASP A 51 8.40 17.40 -25.30
CA ASP A 51 8.84 17.40 -23.88
C ASP A 51 9.06 15.94 -23.37
N PRO A 52 10.08 15.62 -22.55
CA PRO A 52 10.35 14.25 -22.12
C PRO A 52 9.64 13.83 -20.83
N GLU A 53 8.81 14.69 -20.22
CA GLU A 53 7.85 14.20 -19.20
C GLU A 53 6.79 13.33 -19.86
N CYS A 54 6.69 12.06 -19.42
CA CYS A 54 5.78 11.08 -20.01
C CYS A 54 4.32 11.60 -20.00
N PRO A 55 3.61 11.63 -21.15
CA PRO A 55 2.25 12.19 -21.25
C PRO A 55 1.24 11.61 -20.24
N GLN A 56 1.46 10.37 -19.81
CA GLN A 56 0.65 9.68 -18.79
C GLN A 56 0.80 10.33 -17.40
N PHE A 57 2.00 10.76 -17.01
CA PHE A 57 2.24 11.45 -15.74
C PHE A 57 1.64 12.86 -15.75
N LEU A 58 1.74 13.57 -16.88
CA LEU A 58 1.08 14.86 -17.08
C LEU A 58 -0.44 14.72 -16.99
N PHE A 59 -1.02 13.67 -17.57
CA PHE A 59 -2.45 13.37 -17.44
C PHE A 59 -2.87 13.11 -15.99
N VAL A 60 -2.09 12.32 -15.24
CA VAL A 60 -2.30 12.09 -13.79
C VAL A 60 -2.19 13.39 -12.99
N LYS A 61 -1.16 14.22 -13.22
CA LYS A 61 -1.03 15.57 -12.64
C LYS A 61 -2.26 16.45 -12.93
N VAL A 62 -2.76 16.45 -14.17
CA VAL A 62 -3.94 17.25 -14.56
C VAL A 62 -5.21 16.77 -13.86
N LEU A 63 -5.44 15.46 -13.74
CA LEU A 63 -6.59 14.92 -13.00
C LEU A 63 -6.48 15.17 -11.48
N ALA A 64 -5.28 15.03 -10.91
CA ALA A 64 -4.96 15.37 -9.53
C ALA A 64 -5.26 16.84 -9.22
N SER A 65 -4.79 17.77 -10.06
CA SER A 65 -5.02 19.22 -9.92
C SER A 65 -6.51 19.62 -10.01
N ARG A 66 -7.36 18.73 -10.53
CA ARG A 66 -8.82 18.91 -10.61
C ARG A 66 -9.58 18.21 -9.47
N GLY A 67 -8.88 17.61 -8.51
CA GLY A 67 -9.47 16.89 -7.38
C GLY A 67 -10.20 15.60 -7.79
N ARG A 68 -9.86 15.01 -8.94
CA ARG A 68 -10.57 13.85 -9.52
C ARG A 68 -9.80 12.53 -9.39
N LEU A 69 -8.80 12.47 -8.52
CA LEU A 69 -7.90 11.33 -8.45
C LEU A 69 -7.47 11.05 -7.01
N GLU A 70 -7.57 9.78 -6.60
CA GLU A 70 -7.13 9.29 -5.30
C GLU A 70 -5.66 9.54 -5.02
N ALA A 71 -5.32 9.87 -3.77
CA ALA A 71 -3.95 10.21 -3.37
C ALA A 71 -2.95 9.10 -3.73
N VAL A 72 -3.33 7.83 -3.54
CA VAL A 72 -2.53 6.65 -3.95
C VAL A 72 -2.17 6.71 -5.43
N THR A 73 -3.15 6.94 -6.31
CA THR A 73 -2.96 7.00 -7.75
C THR A 73 -2.11 8.21 -8.17
N GLN A 74 -2.21 9.33 -7.44
CA GLN A 74 -1.33 10.50 -7.64
C GLN A 74 0.14 10.15 -7.33
N GLN A 75 0.40 9.45 -6.22
CA GLN A 75 1.74 9.03 -5.82
C GLN A 75 2.32 7.98 -6.79
N MET A 76 1.53 6.97 -7.19
CA MET A 76 1.96 5.99 -8.18
C MET A 76 2.18 6.60 -9.57
N GLY A 77 1.55 7.73 -9.88
CA GLY A 77 1.75 8.49 -11.12
C GLY A 77 3.20 8.87 -11.43
N TYR A 78 4.06 9.01 -10.42
CA TYR A 78 5.50 9.25 -10.60
C TYR A 78 6.22 8.09 -11.32
N HIS A 79 5.60 6.89 -11.40
CA HIS A 79 6.07 5.72 -12.15
C HIS A 79 4.95 5.15 -13.04
N PRO A 80 4.65 5.79 -14.20
CA PRO A 80 3.46 5.47 -14.99
C PRO A 80 3.31 4.01 -15.44
N GLN A 81 4.43 3.33 -15.70
CA GLN A 81 4.42 1.92 -16.10
C GLN A 81 3.98 1.00 -14.94
N TYR A 82 4.44 1.28 -13.72
CA TYR A 82 3.96 0.58 -12.53
C TYR A 82 2.49 0.90 -12.26
N LEU A 83 2.09 2.18 -12.40
CA LEU A 83 0.70 2.60 -12.21
C LEU A 83 -0.27 1.85 -13.13
N ASP A 84 0.09 1.58 -14.39
CA ASP A 84 -0.73 0.79 -15.33
C ASP A 84 -0.97 -0.63 -14.80
N SER A 85 0.11 -1.33 -14.38
CA SER A 85 0.02 -2.68 -13.80
C SER A 85 -0.75 -2.71 -12.47
N PHE A 86 -0.57 -1.70 -11.61
CA PHE A 86 -1.35 -1.54 -10.39
C PHE A 86 -2.84 -1.36 -10.68
N LEU A 87 -3.21 -0.47 -11.62
CA LEU A 87 -4.62 -0.21 -11.96
C LEU A 87 -5.29 -1.43 -12.61
N LYS A 88 -4.58 -2.16 -13.49
CA LYS A 88 -5.04 -3.46 -14.02
C LYS A 88 -5.34 -4.45 -12.88
N THR A 89 -4.39 -4.63 -11.97
CA THR A 89 -4.50 -5.56 -10.83
C THR A 89 -5.64 -5.17 -9.91
N GLN A 90 -5.76 -3.89 -9.54
CA GLN A 90 -6.81 -3.37 -8.66
C GLN A 90 -8.20 -3.45 -9.30
N HIS A 91 -8.31 -3.20 -10.61
CA HIS A 91 -9.56 -3.38 -11.34
C HIS A 91 -9.98 -4.85 -11.38
N TYR A 92 -9.04 -5.76 -11.67
CA TYR A 92 -9.30 -7.20 -11.66
C TYR A 92 -9.76 -7.71 -10.29
N LEU A 93 -9.01 -7.37 -9.23
CA LEU A 93 -9.33 -7.79 -7.87
C LEU A 93 -10.69 -7.28 -7.38
N MET A 94 -10.99 -6.00 -7.61
CA MET A 94 -12.14 -5.34 -6.97
C MET A 94 -13.40 -5.26 -7.83
N HIS A 95 -13.29 -5.26 -9.17
CA HIS A 95 -14.40 -4.89 -10.08
C HIS A 95 -14.72 -5.92 -11.18
N MET A 96 -13.81 -6.84 -11.50
CA MET A 96 -14.09 -7.93 -12.46
C MET A 96 -14.83 -9.09 -11.81
N ASP A 97 -15.54 -9.90 -12.61
CA ASP A 97 -16.12 -11.16 -12.13
C ASP A 97 -15.04 -12.06 -11.49
N GLY A 98 -15.39 -12.75 -10.41
CA GLY A 98 -14.44 -13.54 -9.63
C GLY A 98 -15.12 -14.29 -8.48
N PRO A 99 -14.37 -15.10 -7.71
CA PRO A 99 -14.94 -15.99 -6.69
C PRO A 99 -15.79 -15.30 -5.61
N LEU A 100 -15.48 -14.06 -5.26
CA LEU A 100 -16.16 -13.32 -4.20
C LEU A 100 -17.15 -12.25 -4.71
N PRO A 101 -18.30 -12.04 -4.03
CA PRO A 101 -19.17 -10.88 -4.22
C PRO A 101 -18.47 -9.53 -3.99
N PHE A 102 -18.86 -8.47 -4.70
CA PHE A 102 -18.17 -7.17 -4.66
C PHE A 102 -18.17 -6.49 -3.28
N ASP A 103 -19.30 -6.55 -2.58
CA ASP A 103 -19.45 -6.10 -1.19
C ASP A 103 -18.50 -6.87 -0.25
N CYS A 104 -18.46 -8.21 -0.34
CA CYS A 104 -17.52 -9.03 0.41
C CYS A 104 -16.06 -8.61 0.17
N ARG A 105 -15.66 -8.32 -1.08
CA ARG A 105 -14.29 -7.88 -1.40
C ARG A 105 -13.94 -6.55 -0.72
N HIS A 106 -14.83 -5.57 -0.79
CA HIS A 106 -14.63 -4.28 -0.13
C HIS A 106 -14.62 -4.41 1.39
N TYR A 107 -15.44 -5.29 1.97
CA TYR A 107 -15.42 -5.52 3.41
C TYR A 107 -14.12 -6.22 3.88
N ILE A 108 -13.61 -7.19 3.12
CA ILE A 108 -12.29 -7.80 3.37
C ILE A 108 -11.18 -6.73 3.32
N ALA A 109 -11.25 -5.80 2.37
CA ALA A 109 -10.31 -4.69 2.26
C ALA A 109 -10.39 -3.72 3.47
N ILE A 110 -11.57 -3.47 4.03
CA ILE A 110 -11.75 -2.73 5.30
C ILE A 110 -11.06 -3.46 6.46
N MET A 111 -11.31 -4.77 6.60
CA MET A 111 -10.70 -5.60 7.67
C MET A 111 -9.17 -5.63 7.60
N ALA A 112 -8.60 -5.65 6.39
CA ALA A 112 -7.17 -5.60 6.14
C ALA A 112 -6.58 -4.22 6.46
N ALA A 113 -7.16 -3.15 5.91
CA ALA A 113 -6.71 -1.78 6.14
C ALA A 113 -6.76 -1.38 7.64
N ALA A 114 -7.75 -1.90 8.38
CA ALA A 114 -7.88 -1.67 9.80
C ALA A 114 -6.68 -2.20 10.62
N ARG A 115 -6.04 -3.32 10.21
CA ARG A 115 -4.85 -3.89 10.89
C ARG A 115 -3.68 -2.91 11.05
N HIS A 116 -3.63 -1.89 10.21
CA HIS A 116 -2.64 -0.82 10.23
C HIS A 116 -3.24 0.56 10.53
N GLN A 117 -4.42 0.61 11.15
CA GLN A 117 -5.15 1.84 11.46
C GLN A 117 -5.30 2.79 10.24
N CYS A 118 -5.32 2.23 9.03
CA CYS A 118 -5.22 2.99 7.79
C CYS A 118 -6.57 3.62 7.41
N ARG A 119 -6.90 4.74 8.07
CA ARG A 119 -8.18 5.46 7.91
C ARG A 119 -8.47 5.78 6.44
N TYR A 120 -7.45 6.18 5.69
CA TYR A 120 -7.58 6.46 4.26
C TYR A 120 -8.19 5.28 3.48
N LEU A 121 -7.62 4.08 3.63
CA LEU A 121 -8.09 2.88 2.91
C LEU A 121 -9.40 2.35 3.48
N VAL A 122 -9.63 2.45 4.79
CA VAL A 122 -10.93 2.11 5.39
C VAL A 122 -12.03 3.01 4.82
N ASN A 123 -11.87 4.33 4.85
CA ASN A 123 -12.87 5.27 4.33
C ASN A 123 -13.13 5.04 2.83
N LEU A 124 -12.08 4.78 2.05
CA LEU A 124 -12.18 4.45 0.62
C LEU A 124 -13.03 3.18 0.40
N HIS A 125 -12.73 2.09 1.11
CA HIS A 125 -13.43 0.82 0.92
C HIS A 125 -14.82 0.79 1.58
N VAL A 126 -15.07 1.58 2.62
CA VAL A 126 -16.43 1.84 3.14
C VAL A 126 -17.31 2.47 2.06
N LEU A 127 -16.80 3.48 1.35
CA LEU A 127 -17.55 4.12 0.26
C LEU A 127 -17.84 3.14 -0.88
N GLN A 128 -16.87 2.34 -1.29
CA GLN A 128 -17.06 1.37 -2.37
C GLN A 128 -17.93 0.17 -1.94
N PHE A 129 -17.86 -0.28 -0.69
CA PHE A 129 -18.75 -1.29 -0.10
C PHE A 129 -20.22 -0.87 -0.21
N LEU A 130 -20.54 0.37 0.20
CA LEU A 130 -21.90 0.92 0.10
C LEU A 130 -22.35 1.08 -1.35
N ARG A 131 -21.45 1.48 -2.26
CA ARG A 131 -21.73 1.55 -3.71
C ARG A 131 -21.99 0.18 -4.35
N ALA A 132 -21.34 -0.87 -3.84
CA ALA A 132 -21.56 -2.25 -4.24
C ALA A 132 -22.87 -2.85 -3.69
N GLY A 133 -23.64 -2.10 -2.90
CA GLY A 133 -24.90 -2.56 -2.30
C GLY A 133 -24.72 -3.34 -1.00
N GLY A 134 -23.54 -3.28 -0.37
CA GLY A 134 -23.26 -3.95 0.90
C GLY A 134 -24.11 -3.40 2.05
N ASP A 135 -24.53 -4.29 2.96
CA ASP A 135 -25.39 -3.96 4.10
C ASP A 135 -24.69 -2.98 5.07
N PRO A 136 -25.21 -1.74 5.27
CA PRO A 136 -24.64 -0.77 6.20
C PRO A 136 -24.52 -1.28 7.65
N GLN A 137 -25.26 -2.30 8.06
CA GLN A 137 -25.13 -2.88 9.40
C GLN A 137 -23.74 -3.49 9.64
N TRP A 138 -23.09 -4.03 8.61
CA TRP A 138 -21.75 -4.63 8.70
C TRP A 138 -20.71 -3.59 9.17
N LEU A 139 -20.90 -2.32 8.81
CA LEU A 139 -20.02 -1.20 9.19
C LEU A 139 -20.07 -0.87 10.69
N ARG A 140 -20.97 -1.49 11.47
CA ARG A 140 -21.00 -1.37 12.93
C ARG A 140 -19.91 -2.20 13.61
N GLY A 141 -19.33 -3.17 12.91
CA GLY A 141 -18.20 -3.98 13.39
C GLY A 141 -18.37 -5.49 13.16
N LEU A 142 -17.34 -6.26 13.54
CA LEU A 142 -17.25 -7.71 13.30
C LEU A 142 -18.40 -8.56 13.86
N GLU A 143 -19.18 -8.05 14.81
CA GLU A 143 -20.37 -8.75 15.34
C GLU A 143 -21.54 -8.78 14.35
N PHE A 144 -21.58 -7.85 13.39
CA PHE A 144 -22.69 -7.63 12.46
C PHE A 144 -22.47 -8.27 11.07
N ILE A 145 -21.31 -8.89 10.83
CA ILE A 145 -21.00 -9.56 9.56
C ILE A 145 -21.29 -11.06 9.59
N PRO A 146 -21.52 -11.70 8.41
CA PRO A 146 -21.66 -13.14 8.27
C PRO A 146 -20.51 -13.92 8.90
N PRO A 147 -20.78 -15.08 9.55
CA PRO A 147 -19.74 -15.92 10.15
C PRO A 147 -18.61 -16.29 9.19
N LYS A 148 -18.93 -16.51 7.90
CA LYS A 148 -17.94 -16.80 6.84
C LYS A 148 -16.83 -15.73 6.78
N LEU A 149 -17.19 -14.45 6.76
CA LEU A 149 -16.23 -13.34 6.77
C LEU A 149 -15.55 -13.19 8.14
N ARG A 150 -16.29 -13.38 9.24
CA ARG A 150 -15.72 -13.31 10.60
C ARG A 150 -14.58 -14.31 10.82
N ASN A 151 -14.72 -15.53 10.29
CA ASN A 151 -13.71 -16.58 10.40
C ASN A 151 -12.36 -16.22 9.73
N LEU A 152 -12.36 -15.30 8.76
CA LEU A 152 -11.16 -14.84 8.07
C LEU A 152 -10.23 -13.99 8.98
N ASN A 153 -10.73 -13.47 10.12
CA ASN A 153 -9.97 -12.57 11.00
C ASN A 153 -8.64 -13.12 11.49
N GLU A 154 -8.55 -14.42 11.80
CA GLU A 154 -7.31 -14.97 12.33
C GLU A 154 -6.21 -14.98 11.27
N ILE A 155 -6.52 -15.36 10.02
CA ILE A 155 -5.56 -15.27 8.91
C ILE A 155 -5.26 -13.80 8.56
N ASN A 156 -6.25 -12.91 8.57
CA ASN A 156 -6.05 -11.46 8.37
C ASN A 156 -4.99 -10.89 9.35
N LYS A 157 -5.21 -11.12 10.65
CA LYS A 157 -4.30 -10.71 11.73
C LYS A 157 -2.90 -11.29 11.56
N ILE A 158 -2.80 -12.58 11.25
CA ILE A 158 -1.51 -13.25 11.10
C ILE A 158 -0.78 -12.74 9.84
N LEU A 159 -1.45 -12.61 8.69
CA LEU A 159 -0.86 -12.06 7.46
C LEU A 159 -0.27 -10.67 7.68
N ALA A 160 -1.04 -9.75 8.27
CA ALA A 160 -0.65 -8.34 8.42
C ALA A 160 0.61 -8.13 9.28
N HIS A 161 0.97 -9.07 10.15
CA HIS A 161 1.96 -8.83 11.20
C HIS A 161 2.99 -9.95 11.38
N ARG A 162 2.60 -11.21 11.17
CA ARG A 162 3.41 -12.41 11.47
C ARG A 162 3.13 -13.56 10.49
N PRO A 163 3.25 -13.37 9.16
CA PRO A 163 2.77 -14.33 8.16
C PRO A 163 3.41 -15.72 8.26
N TRP A 164 4.61 -15.83 8.83
CA TRP A 164 5.28 -17.11 9.14
C TRP A 164 4.55 -17.99 10.18
N LEU A 165 3.51 -17.49 10.86
CA LEU A 165 2.65 -18.30 11.76
C LEU A 165 1.45 -18.92 11.04
N ILE A 166 1.27 -18.69 9.73
CA ILE A 166 0.22 -19.36 8.96
C ILE A 166 0.62 -20.83 8.77
N THR A 167 -0.30 -21.72 9.12
CA THR A 167 -0.12 -23.17 9.00
C THR A 167 -1.30 -23.78 8.26
N LYS A 168 -1.17 -25.03 7.79
CA LYS A 168 -2.26 -25.75 7.14
C LYS A 168 -3.52 -25.85 8.01
N GLU A 169 -3.41 -25.91 9.35
CA GLU A 169 -4.56 -25.99 10.27
C GLU A 169 -5.40 -24.70 10.24
N HIS A 170 -4.82 -23.56 9.87
CA HIS A 170 -5.56 -22.33 9.63
C HIS A 170 -6.39 -22.42 8.34
N ILE A 171 -5.84 -23.08 7.31
CA ILE A 171 -6.51 -23.35 6.03
C ILE A 171 -7.63 -24.39 6.21
N GLU A 172 -7.35 -25.49 6.91
CA GLU A 172 -8.32 -26.54 7.28
C GLU A 172 -9.56 -25.95 7.96
N LYS A 173 -9.39 -25.03 8.92
CA LYS A 173 -10.50 -24.37 9.63
C LYS A 173 -11.44 -23.58 8.71
N LEU A 174 -10.93 -22.96 7.64
CA LEU A 174 -11.72 -22.17 6.70
C LEU A 174 -12.42 -23.03 5.64
N LEU A 175 -11.76 -24.11 5.20
CA LEU A 175 -12.26 -25.02 4.17
C LEU A 175 -13.12 -26.17 4.74
N LYS A 176 -13.18 -26.32 6.07
CA LYS A 176 -13.99 -27.33 6.75
C LYS A 176 -15.47 -27.20 6.36
N ILE A 177 -16.01 -28.28 5.81
CA ILE A 177 -17.41 -28.39 5.35
C ILE A 177 -18.36 -27.95 6.46
N SER A 178 -19.08 -26.87 6.20
CA SER A 178 -20.03 -26.20 7.09
C SER A 178 -20.88 -25.23 6.26
N GLU A 179 -21.95 -24.69 6.84
CA GLU A 179 -22.78 -23.64 6.21
C GLU A 179 -21.96 -22.40 5.77
N TRP A 180 -20.85 -22.13 6.46
CA TRP A 180 -20.02 -20.94 6.30
C TRP A 180 -18.62 -21.25 5.72
N SER A 181 -18.47 -22.41 5.06
CA SER A 181 -17.20 -22.85 4.49
C SER A 181 -16.73 -21.96 3.33
N TRP A 182 -15.42 -21.77 3.24
CA TRP A 182 -14.75 -21.20 2.08
C TRP A 182 -14.45 -22.29 1.04
N SER A 183 -14.50 -21.94 -0.24
CA SER A 183 -13.84 -22.69 -1.30
C SER A 183 -12.38 -22.24 -1.45
N LEU A 184 -11.54 -23.08 -2.08
CA LEU A 184 -10.14 -22.72 -2.38
C LEU A 184 -10.03 -21.44 -3.24
N ALA A 185 -10.93 -21.25 -4.19
CA ALA A 185 -10.95 -20.08 -5.08
C ALA A 185 -11.30 -18.79 -4.31
N GLU A 186 -12.34 -18.82 -3.49
CA GLU A 186 -12.70 -17.70 -2.60
C GLU A 186 -11.58 -17.38 -1.60
N LEU A 187 -10.95 -18.41 -1.02
CA LEU A 187 -9.87 -18.23 -0.04
C LEU A 187 -8.63 -17.60 -0.69
N VAL A 188 -8.24 -18.05 -1.87
CA VAL A 188 -7.13 -17.44 -2.62
C VAL A 188 -7.45 -15.99 -2.98
N HIS A 189 -8.67 -15.69 -3.46
CA HIS A 189 -9.08 -14.32 -3.74
C HIS A 189 -9.02 -13.45 -2.47
N ALA A 190 -9.53 -13.94 -1.34
CA ALA A 190 -9.46 -13.25 -0.05
C ALA A 190 -8.02 -13.00 0.42
N VAL A 191 -7.14 -14.01 0.36
CA VAL A 191 -5.73 -13.89 0.73
C VAL A 191 -5.01 -12.84 -0.13
N VAL A 192 -5.26 -12.80 -1.44
CA VAL A 192 -4.69 -11.76 -2.31
C VAL A 192 -5.23 -10.37 -1.97
N LEU A 193 -6.52 -10.23 -1.64
CA LEU A 193 -7.11 -8.96 -1.19
C LEU A 193 -6.51 -8.47 0.14
N LEU A 194 -6.34 -9.36 1.12
CA LEU A 194 -5.73 -9.06 2.41
C LEU A 194 -4.29 -8.54 2.20
N ALA A 195 -3.43 -9.34 1.56
CA ALA A 195 -2.04 -8.98 1.31
C ALA A 195 -1.89 -7.71 0.46
N HIS A 196 -2.78 -7.50 -0.53
CA HIS A 196 -2.83 -6.26 -1.31
C HIS A 196 -3.09 -5.05 -0.41
N CYS A 197 -4.11 -5.12 0.46
CA CYS A 197 -4.52 -3.99 1.29
C CYS A 197 -3.55 -3.71 2.45
N HIS A 198 -2.92 -4.74 3.03
CA HIS A 198 -1.85 -4.60 4.01
C HIS A 198 -0.65 -3.85 3.44
N ALA A 199 -0.18 -4.29 2.27
CA ALA A 199 0.94 -3.66 1.60
C ALA A 199 0.59 -2.26 1.07
N LEU A 200 -0.66 -2.05 0.62
CA LEU A 200 -1.15 -0.73 0.22
C LEU A 200 -1.22 0.24 1.41
N ALA A 201 -1.52 -0.24 2.62
CA ALA A 201 -1.41 0.58 3.83
C ALA A 201 0.03 1.05 4.07
N SER A 202 1.03 0.15 3.92
CA SER A 202 2.45 0.53 3.93
C SER A 202 2.76 1.62 2.89
N PHE A 203 2.27 1.49 1.65
CA PHE A 203 2.47 2.52 0.62
C PHE A 203 1.81 3.87 0.97
N VAL A 204 0.58 3.85 1.51
CA VAL A 204 -0.18 5.04 1.92
C VAL A 204 0.54 5.82 3.01
N PHE A 205 0.99 5.16 4.07
CA PHE A 205 1.76 5.81 5.15
C PHE A 205 3.16 6.23 4.68
N GLY A 206 3.88 5.37 3.96
CA GLY A 206 5.22 5.68 3.44
C GLY A 206 5.25 6.86 2.46
N CYS A 207 4.20 7.07 1.67
CA CYS A 207 4.09 8.21 0.76
C CYS A 207 3.50 9.47 1.43
N GLY A 208 3.12 9.41 2.71
CA GLY A 208 2.51 10.54 3.43
C GLY A 208 1.13 10.93 2.92
N CYS A 209 0.33 9.98 2.44
CA CYS A 209 -1.06 10.24 2.05
C CYS A 209 -1.89 10.61 3.29
N GLU A 210 -2.65 11.70 3.20
CA GLU A 210 -3.40 12.29 4.31
C GLU A 210 -4.39 11.29 4.95
N GLN A 211 -4.28 11.09 6.27
CA GLN A 211 -5.14 10.20 7.06
C GLN A 211 -6.41 10.91 7.56
N ASP A 212 -7.07 11.67 6.68
CA ASP A 212 -8.37 12.34 6.84
C ASP A 212 -8.73 12.75 8.29
N GLU A 213 -8.19 13.89 8.75
CA GLU A 213 -8.46 14.46 10.07
C GLU A 213 -9.87 15.07 10.19
N GLY A 214 -10.87 14.19 10.19
CA GLY A 214 -12.21 14.47 10.74
C GLY A 214 -13.13 15.35 9.90
N LEU A 215 -14.41 14.97 9.86
CA LEU A 215 -15.51 15.82 9.39
C LEU A 215 -15.79 16.97 10.38
N GLY A 216 -14.86 17.93 10.44
CA GLY A 216 -14.86 19.05 11.39
C GLY A 216 -14.16 20.31 10.87
N GLY A 217 -14.18 20.59 9.57
CA GLY A 217 -13.45 21.77 9.04
C GLY A 217 -13.83 22.30 7.65
N ARG A 218 -14.31 21.48 6.71
CA ARG A 218 -14.79 21.94 5.39
C ARG A 218 -16.10 21.28 5.01
N GLY A 219 -17.18 22.04 5.12
CA GLY A 219 -18.53 21.56 4.85
C GLY A 219 -18.84 21.31 3.38
N LEU A 220 -19.77 20.38 3.17
CA LEU A 220 -20.80 20.35 2.14
C LEU A 220 -20.51 21.09 0.82
N LEU A 221 -20.29 20.30 -0.23
CA LEU A 221 -20.33 20.65 -1.66
C LEU A 221 -20.98 22.01 -1.97
N LYS A 222 -20.16 23.05 -2.13
CA LYS A 222 -20.54 24.26 -2.88
C LYS A 222 -19.81 24.23 -4.24
N PRO A 223 -20.52 24.40 -5.36
CA PRO A 223 -19.88 24.51 -6.66
C PRO A 223 -19.06 25.80 -6.70
N LEU A 224 -17.73 25.68 -6.76
CA LEU A 224 -16.86 26.83 -6.95
C LEU A 224 -17.08 27.38 -8.36
N SER A 225 -17.70 28.56 -8.43
CA SER A 225 -17.92 29.27 -9.69
C SER A 225 -16.60 29.60 -10.37
N LEU A 226 -16.60 29.44 -11.69
CA LEU A 226 -15.46 29.60 -12.59
C LEU A 226 -14.90 31.04 -12.53
N GLY A 227 -13.74 31.21 -11.88
CA GLY A 227 -12.89 32.39 -12.04
C GLY A 227 -11.82 32.12 -13.09
N ASN A 228 -12.02 32.59 -14.32
CA ASN A 228 -11.06 32.40 -15.42
C ASN A 228 -9.70 33.02 -15.08
N GLN A 229 -8.64 32.21 -15.01
CA GLN A 229 -7.26 32.67 -15.26
C GLN A 229 -6.50 31.59 -16.05
N CYS A 230 -6.51 31.79 -17.37
CA CYS A 230 -5.71 31.04 -18.33
C CYS A 230 -4.26 31.55 -18.26
N PHE A 231 -3.28 30.64 -18.23
CA PHE A 231 -1.86 31.01 -18.24
C PHE A 231 -1.30 30.77 -19.65
N CYS A 232 -1.22 31.83 -20.44
CA CYS A 232 -0.50 31.89 -21.72
C CYS A 232 0.42 33.11 -21.68
N GLU A 233 1.64 32.96 -22.19
CA GLU A 233 2.71 33.96 -22.09
C GLU A 233 2.49 35.16 -23.03
N ALA A 234 2.89 36.37 -22.61
CA ALA A 234 4.05 37.09 -23.18
C ALA A 234 4.09 38.62 -22.90
N THR A 235 5.32 39.15 -22.86
CA THR A 235 5.76 40.56 -23.05
C THR A 235 5.48 41.67 -22.00
N ALA A 236 6.60 42.16 -21.43
CA ALA A 236 6.99 43.55 -21.16
C ALA A 236 5.99 44.55 -20.54
N GLY A 237 6.28 44.97 -19.29
CA GLY A 237 5.68 46.15 -18.65
C GLY A 237 6.32 46.45 -17.29
N ASN A 238 6.58 47.73 -16.99
CA ASN A 238 7.40 48.17 -15.85
C ASN A 238 6.58 48.53 -14.59
N SER A 239 7.12 48.20 -13.40
CA SER A 239 6.90 48.82 -12.08
C SER A 239 5.48 49.03 -11.53
N CYS A 240 5.16 48.37 -10.41
CA CYS A 240 4.83 49.11 -9.16
C CYS A 240 5.09 48.28 -7.88
N SER A 241 5.41 49.00 -6.80
CA SER A 241 6.05 48.58 -5.55
C SER A 241 5.22 47.75 -4.56
N GLN A 242 5.93 46.98 -3.72
CA GLN A 242 5.78 46.81 -2.25
C GLN A 242 4.39 46.83 -1.60
N GLU A 243 4.03 45.74 -0.90
CA GLU A 243 3.93 45.63 0.59
C GLU A 243 3.35 44.21 0.88
N LEU A 244 4.06 43.25 1.47
CA LEU A 244 4.16 43.07 2.93
C LEU A 244 5.26 42.04 3.25
N LEU A 245 6.33 42.48 3.91
CA LEU A 245 7.31 41.64 4.61
C LEU A 245 7.51 42.19 6.02
N ARG A 246 7.90 41.32 6.97
CA ARG A 246 7.87 41.50 8.45
C ARG A 246 6.44 41.26 8.97
N ILE A 247 6.17 40.66 10.13
CA ILE A 247 6.93 40.32 11.35
C ILE A 247 6.69 38.81 11.61
N ASN A 248 7.57 37.98 12.20
CA ASN A 248 8.66 38.16 13.16
C ASN A 248 9.88 37.26 12.87
N ARG A 249 10.95 37.35 13.68
CA ARG A 249 12.08 36.39 13.75
C ARG A 249 12.74 36.46 15.14
N LYS A 250 12.32 35.62 16.11
CA LYS A 250 13.05 35.48 17.38
C LYS A 250 14.20 34.47 17.20
N ARG A 251 15.42 34.94 17.45
CA ARG A 251 16.62 34.10 17.55
C ARG A 251 16.67 33.50 18.96
N VAL A 252 17.07 32.24 19.07
CA VAL A 252 17.62 31.65 20.29
C VAL A 252 18.96 31.03 19.88
N SER A 253 20.03 31.35 20.62
CA SER A 253 21.36 30.79 20.41
C SER A 253 21.44 29.35 20.93
N PRO A 254 22.35 28.50 20.41
CA PRO A 254 22.51 27.15 20.93
C PRO A 254 23.22 27.17 22.29
N GLU A 255 22.59 26.59 23.31
CA GLU A 255 23.28 26.14 24.52
C GLU A 255 23.61 24.65 24.41
N ASP A 256 24.68 24.25 25.10
CA ASP A 256 25.43 23.02 24.86
C ASP A 256 24.67 21.77 25.36
N GLY A 257 23.92 21.13 24.46
CA GLY A 257 23.17 19.90 24.73
C GLY A 257 23.99 18.66 24.39
N SER A 258 24.69 18.09 25.38
CA SER A 258 25.50 16.87 25.23
C SER A 258 24.69 15.72 24.61
N VAL A 259 24.97 15.43 23.33
CA VAL A 259 24.45 14.25 22.63
C VAL A 259 25.15 13.03 23.21
N ARG A 260 24.46 12.27 24.09
CA ARG A 260 24.97 10.98 24.58
C ARG A 260 25.18 10.06 23.39
N GLY A 261 26.44 9.69 23.15
CA GLY A 261 26.86 8.97 21.95
C GLY A 261 26.19 7.60 21.83
N TRP A 262 25.74 7.29 20.61
CA TRP A 262 25.27 5.96 20.24
C TRP A 262 26.49 5.09 19.89
N GLY A 263 27.21 4.64 20.92
CA GLY A 263 28.33 3.72 20.77
C GLY A 263 27.85 2.26 20.83
N CYS A 264 28.32 1.42 19.91
CA CYS A 264 28.18 -0.04 19.98
C CYS A 264 29.58 -0.66 20.06
N SER A 265 29.77 -1.59 21.01
CA SER A 265 30.94 -2.48 21.09
C SER A 265 30.55 -3.85 20.54
N TRP A 266 31.50 -4.56 19.93
CA TRP A 266 31.24 -5.81 19.19
C TRP A 266 31.90 -7.02 19.86
N ASP A 267 31.11 -7.84 20.55
CA ASP A 267 31.58 -9.17 20.97
C ASP A 267 31.52 -10.16 19.79
N HIS A 268 32.64 -10.83 19.54
CA HIS A 268 32.82 -11.73 18.42
C HIS A 268 32.40 -13.16 18.80
N HIS A 269 31.25 -13.61 18.29
CA HIS A 269 30.85 -15.03 18.36
C HIS A 269 30.73 -15.66 16.96
N PRO A 270 31.39 -16.81 16.71
CA PRO A 270 31.41 -17.43 15.39
C PRO A 270 30.26 -18.44 15.21
N HIS A 271 29.05 -17.98 14.89
CA HIS A 271 28.00 -18.85 14.32
C HIS A 271 27.08 -18.06 13.36
N PRO A 272 26.85 -18.52 12.12
CA PRO A 272 26.14 -17.75 11.10
C PRO A 272 24.61 -17.96 11.16
N GLN A 273 23.99 -17.60 12.30
CA GLN A 273 22.55 -17.73 12.52
C GLN A 273 21.95 -16.44 13.08
N ALA A 274 20.71 -16.13 12.64
CA ALA A 274 19.95 -14.90 12.86
C ALA A 274 20.56 -13.60 12.30
N CYS A 275 19.86 -12.98 11.34
CA CYS A 275 20.11 -11.59 10.94
C CYS A 275 19.54 -10.64 12.00
N VAL A 276 20.25 -10.48 13.11
CA VAL A 276 19.84 -9.60 14.22
C VAL A 276 20.07 -8.14 13.83
N PHE A 277 19.02 -7.45 13.39
CA PHE A 277 19.05 -6.02 13.10
C PHE A 277 18.59 -5.21 14.33
N GLU A 278 19.50 -4.39 14.88
CA GLU A 278 19.21 -3.55 16.05
C GLU A 278 18.08 -2.53 15.85
N HIS A 279 17.55 -2.07 16.97
CA HIS A 279 16.31 -1.29 17.07
C HIS A 279 16.53 0.23 16.89
N CYS A 280 15.44 0.94 16.61
CA CYS A 280 15.32 2.37 16.82
C CYS A 280 14.26 2.58 17.90
N SER A 281 14.67 3.13 19.06
CA SER A 281 13.82 3.25 20.25
C SER A 281 12.54 4.06 19.99
N ASP A 282 11.41 3.57 20.53
CA ASP A 282 10.13 4.29 20.55
C ASP A 282 10.30 5.66 21.28
N PRO A 283 9.95 6.80 20.64
CA PRO A 283 9.97 8.11 21.30
C PRO A 283 8.83 8.34 22.30
N SER A 284 7.84 7.43 22.37
CA SER A 284 6.54 7.64 23.03
C SER A 284 6.40 7.01 24.43
N ALA A 285 7.46 6.43 24.99
CA ALA A 285 7.47 5.87 26.34
C ALA A 285 7.52 6.99 27.42
N GLY A 286 6.42 7.74 27.61
CA GLY A 286 6.42 8.88 28.53
C GLY A 286 5.10 9.58 28.85
N LEU A 287 3.93 9.02 28.49
CA LEU A 287 2.62 9.64 28.83
C LEU A 287 1.70 8.63 29.53
N SER A 288 1.38 8.91 30.79
CA SER A 288 0.42 8.13 31.59
C SER A 288 -1.02 8.47 31.21
N PRO A 289 -1.98 7.53 31.28
CA PRO A 289 -3.38 7.82 31.01
C PRO A 289 -4.00 8.57 32.21
N LEU A 290 -4.58 9.74 31.95
CA LEU A 290 -5.58 10.32 32.85
C LEU A 290 -6.94 9.71 32.50
N ALA A 291 -7.60 9.15 33.51
CA ALA A 291 -8.99 8.71 33.38
C ALA A 291 -9.93 9.90 33.57
N ASP A 292 -10.99 9.97 32.75
CA ASP A 292 -12.20 10.72 33.09
C ASP A 292 -13.42 10.11 32.38
N THR A 293 -14.60 10.40 32.94
CA THR A 293 -15.83 9.58 32.81
C THR A 293 -16.84 10.05 31.75
N ASP A 294 -17.60 9.07 31.22
CA ASP A 294 -18.92 9.12 30.58
C ASP A 294 -19.40 10.40 29.85
N GLY A 295 -19.62 10.26 28.54
CA GLY A 295 -20.40 11.19 27.73
C GLY A 295 -20.65 10.64 26.32
N GLU A 296 -21.88 10.22 26.03
CA GLU A 296 -22.25 9.62 24.74
C GLU A 296 -22.16 10.64 23.60
N VAL A 297 -21.09 10.55 22.80
CA VAL A 297 -20.92 11.30 21.53
C VAL A 297 -20.39 10.37 20.45
N THR A 298 -21.25 10.01 19.51
CA THR A 298 -20.86 9.34 18.25
C THR A 298 -19.99 10.26 17.40
N GLY A 299 -18.67 10.21 17.55
CA GLY A 299 -17.77 11.22 16.98
C GLY A 299 -16.31 10.85 16.73
N ALA A 300 -15.90 9.59 16.89
CA ALA A 300 -14.58 9.11 16.47
C ALA A 300 -14.66 7.63 16.07
N THR A 301 -14.43 7.31 14.79
CA THR A 301 -14.49 5.92 14.29
C THR A 301 -13.28 5.12 14.77
N ASN A 302 -13.42 4.46 15.93
CA ASN A 302 -12.46 3.50 16.42
C ASN A 302 -12.42 2.28 15.46
N LEU A 303 -11.36 2.19 14.65
CA LEU A 303 -11.18 1.12 13.66
C LEU A 303 -11.04 -0.28 14.28
N ALA A 304 -10.85 -0.38 15.60
CA ALA A 304 -10.86 -1.65 16.32
C ALA A 304 -12.19 -2.43 16.17
N CYS A 305 -13.31 -1.78 15.82
CA CYS A 305 -14.56 -2.50 15.53
C CYS A 305 -14.46 -3.45 14.33
N TYR A 306 -13.47 -3.26 13.44
CA TYR A 306 -13.20 -4.11 12.28
C TYR A 306 -12.10 -5.17 12.54
N MET A 307 -11.61 -5.29 13.77
CA MET A 307 -10.46 -6.14 14.11
C MET A 307 -10.72 -7.04 15.31
N GLN A 308 -10.23 -8.28 15.23
CA GLN A 308 -9.98 -9.10 16.39
C GLN A 308 -8.52 -8.89 16.85
N ASP A 309 -8.28 -8.82 18.16
CA ASP A 309 -6.93 -8.74 18.75
C ASP A 309 -6.10 -7.55 18.18
N PRO A 310 -6.46 -6.29 18.57
CA PRO A 310 -5.86 -5.08 18.00
C PRO A 310 -4.37 -4.91 18.35
N ASP A 311 -3.94 -5.42 19.51
CA ASP A 311 -2.57 -5.28 20.01
C ASP A 311 -1.58 -6.28 19.36
N PHE A 312 -2.08 -7.22 18.55
CA PHE A 312 -1.24 -8.13 17.77
C PHE A 312 -0.50 -7.38 16.66
N GLY A 313 0.70 -6.90 16.98
CA GLY A 313 1.63 -6.27 16.03
C GLY A 313 2.76 -7.18 15.55
N TYR A 314 3.60 -6.65 14.66
CA TYR A 314 4.83 -7.31 14.22
C TYR A 314 5.75 -7.63 15.42
N GLN A 315 6.56 -8.68 15.28
CA GLN A 315 7.61 -9.05 16.22
C GLN A 315 8.84 -9.46 15.41
N ASP A 316 10.02 -9.00 15.80
CA ASP A 316 11.29 -9.31 15.12
C ASP A 316 11.48 -10.82 14.93
N PHE A 317 11.58 -11.29 13.69
CA PHE A 317 11.79 -12.71 13.37
C PHE A 317 13.08 -13.26 14.01
N ALA A 318 14.15 -12.45 14.02
CA ALA A 318 15.45 -12.81 14.58
C ALA A 318 15.55 -12.78 16.12
N ARG A 319 14.44 -12.55 16.85
CA ARG A 319 14.39 -12.42 18.32
C ARG A 319 13.38 -13.36 18.98
N ARG A 320 13.17 -14.54 18.39
CA ARG A 320 12.31 -15.61 18.92
C ARG A 320 13.15 -16.66 19.65
N ASP A 321 12.51 -17.44 20.52
CA ASP A 321 13.06 -18.72 20.98
C ASP A 321 13.23 -19.67 19.77
N GLU A 322 14.36 -20.38 19.73
CA GLU A 322 14.78 -21.19 18.58
C GLU A 322 13.80 -22.35 18.25
N ASP A 323 13.04 -22.81 19.24
CA ASP A 323 12.13 -23.96 19.12
C ASP A 323 10.83 -23.69 18.32
N GLN A 324 10.48 -22.42 18.02
CA GLN A 324 9.11 -22.08 17.60
C GLN A 324 8.88 -21.74 16.11
N THR A 325 9.90 -21.55 15.27
CA THR A 325 9.67 -21.32 13.82
C THR A 325 10.88 -21.68 12.95
N GLN A 326 10.68 -22.48 11.90
CA GLN A 326 11.71 -22.75 10.90
C GLN A 326 11.92 -21.53 9.98
N VAL A 327 13.17 -21.31 9.54
CA VAL A 327 13.50 -20.34 8.48
C VAL A 327 12.85 -20.78 7.18
N PHE A 328 12.13 -19.87 6.51
CA PHE A 328 11.60 -20.13 5.17
C PHE A 328 12.71 -19.92 4.14
N ARG A 329 13.11 -20.97 3.42
CA ARG A 329 14.05 -20.84 2.30
C ARG A 329 13.26 -20.68 1.01
N VAL A 330 13.61 -19.70 0.18
CA VAL A 330 12.93 -19.46 -1.10
C VAL A 330 13.08 -20.66 -2.04
N GLN A 331 14.17 -21.41 -1.91
CA GLN A 331 14.45 -22.66 -2.60
C GLN A 331 13.38 -23.75 -2.32
N ASP A 332 12.79 -23.76 -1.13
CA ASP A 332 11.80 -24.77 -0.73
C ASP A 332 10.38 -24.39 -1.21
N TYR A 333 10.09 -23.09 -1.38
CA TYR A 333 8.82 -22.58 -1.93
C TYR A 333 8.98 -21.16 -2.52
N SER A 334 9.30 -21.07 -3.81
CA SER A 334 9.44 -19.79 -4.54
C SER A 334 8.12 -19.29 -5.14
N TRP A 335 8.05 -18.00 -5.48
CA TRP A 335 6.95 -17.46 -6.30
C TRP A 335 6.94 -18.08 -7.69
N GLU A 336 8.11 -18.17 -8.33
CA GLU A 336 8.26 -18.55 -9.74
C GLU A 336 7.88 -20.02 -10.00
N ASP A 337 8.27 -20.93 -9.11
CA ASP A 337 8.01 -22.36 -9.27
C ASP A 337 6.64 -22.78 -8.68
N HIS A 338 6.23 -22.16 -7.55
CA HIS A 338 5.08 -22.62 -6.77
C HIS A 338 3.96 -21.59 -6.64
N GLY A 339 4.25 -20.39 -6.14
CA GLY A 339 3.22 -19.40 -5.81
C GLY A 339 2.39 -18.96 -7.01
N PHE A 340 3.05 -18.65 -8.13
CA PHE A 340 2.43 -18.28 -9.40
C PHE A 340 1.51 -19.37 -9.95
N SER A 341 1.98 -20.63 -9.96
CA SER A 341 1.22 -21.75 -10.54
C SER A 341 0.02 -22.13 -9.67
N LEU A 342 0.15 -22.05 -8.34
CA LEU A 342 -0.97 -22.27 -7.42
C LEU A 342 -2.04 -21.18 -7.57
N VAL A 343 -1.66 -19.90 -7.51
CA VAL A 343 -2.62 -18.80 -7.50
C VAL A 343 -3.41 -18.79 -8.81
N ASN A 344 -2.74 -18.92 -9.96
CA ASN A 344 -3.36 -18.88 -11.29
C ASN A 344 -4.27 -20.10 -11.57
N ARG A 345 -4.08 -21.21 -10.84
CA ARG A 345 -4.92 -22.42 -10.91
C ARG A 345 -6.19 -22.30 -10.07
N LEU A 346 -6.17 -21.53 -8.98
CA LEU A 346 -7.29 -21.38 -8.05
C LEU A 346 -8.11 -20.11 -8.28
N TYR A 347 -7.48 -19.06 -8.83
CA TYR A 347 -8.11 -17.85 -9.33
C TYR A 347 -7.35 -17.48 -10.62
N SER A 348 -7.99 -17.66 -11.77
CA SER A 348 -7.32 -17.45 -13.07
C SER A 348 -6.86 -16.00 -13.27
N ASP A 349 -5.89 -15.80 -14.16
CA ASP A 349 -5.29 -14.53 -14.59
C ASP A 349 -4.61 -13.66 -13.50
N ILE A 350 -4.98 -13.76 -12.23
CA ILE A 350 -4.36 -12.96 -11.15
C ILE A 350 -2.87 -13.28 -10.98
N GLY A 351 -2.45 -14.51 -11.28
CA GLY A 351 -1.03 -14.89 -11.26
C GLY A 351 -0.20 -14.06 -12.24
N HIS A 352 -0.72 -13.85 -13.45
CA HIS A 352 -0.07 -13.01 -14.46
C HIS A 352 -0.03 -11.53 -14.06
N LEU A 353 -1.10 -11.00 -13.46
CA LEU A 353 -1.16 -9.61 -13.01
C LEU A 353 -0.23 -9.34 -11.83
N LEU A 354 -0.16 -10.26 -10.87
CA LEU A 354 0.78 -10.17 -9.74
C LEU A 354 2.24 -10.30 -10.20
N ASP A 355 2.53 -11.22 -11.12
CA ASP A 355 3.87 -11.41 -11.68
C ASP A 355 4.34 -10.20 -12.50
N GLU A 356 3.47 -9.62 -13.33
CA GLU A 356 3.72 -8.32 -14.00
C GLU A 356 4.06 -7.26 -12.94
N LYS A 357 3.24 -7.12 -11.89
CA LYS A 357 3.42 -6.09 -10.85
C LYS A 357 4.73 -6.25 -10.07
N PHE A 358 5.10 -7.47 -9.68
CA PHE A 358 6.38 -7.75 -9.01
C PHE A 358 7.58 -7.41 -9.92
N ARG A 359 7.55 -7.84 -11.19
CA ARG A 359 8.62 -7.57 -12.16
C ARG A 359 8.71 -6.09 -12.56
N MET A 360 7.58 -5.39 -12.62
CA MET A 360 7.54 -3.98 -12.98
C MET A 360 8.35 -3.10 -12.04
N VAL A 361 8.40 -3.40 -10.74
CA VAL A 361 9.24 -2.64 -9.79
C VAL A 361 10.73 -2.90 -10.01
N ASP A 362 11.14 -4.10 -10.41
CA ASP A 362 12.53 -4.33 -10.81
C ASP A 362 12.88 -3.60 -12.12
N GLY A 363 11.91 -3.35 -13.01
CA GLY A 363 12.09 -2.50 -14.19
C GLY A 363 12.38 -1.01 -13.90
N LEU A 364 12.10 -0.52 -12.68
CA LEU A 364 12.21 0.91 -12.34
C LEU A 364 13.66 1.36 -12.06
N GLN A 365 13.97 2.59 -12.45
CA GLN A 365 15.33 3.16 -12.43
C GLN A 365 15.71 3.80 -11.09
N SER A 366 16.40 3.05 -10.21
CA SER A 366 16.95 3.55 -8.91
C SER A 366 18.30 4.29 -9.05
N SER A 367 18.38 5.27 -9.95
CA SER A 367 19.70 5.77 -10.40
C SER A 367 20.47 6.69 -9.44
N ALA A 368 19.86 7.48 -8.55
CA ALA A 368 20.62 8.38 -7.66
C ALA A 368 20.88 7.80 -6.27
N MET A 369 19.90 7.10 -5.65
CA MET A 369 20.12 6.41 -4.37
C MET A 369 21.26 5.38 -4.45
N ALA A 370 21.24 4.51 -5.47
CA ALA A 370 22.26 3.47 -5.64
C ALA A 370 23.66 4.08 -5.88
N LYS A 371 23.75 5.12 -6.72
CA LYS A 371 25.01 5.87 -6.94
C LYS A 371 25.55 6.51 -5.66
N ARG A 372 24.69 7.04 -4.78
CA ARG A 372 25.11 7.62 -3.49
C ARG A 372 25.67 6.56 -2.55
N GLN A 373 25.16 5.33 -2.63
CA GLN A 373 25.70 4.17 -1.90
C GLN A 373 26.97 3.59 -2.54
N GLY A 374 27.29 3.96 -3.78
CA GLY A 374 28.40 3.39 -4.54
C GLY A 374 28.11 1.98 -5.09
N CYS A 375 26.84 1.62 -5.26
CA CYS A 375 26.43 0.31 -5.78
C CYS A 375 25.53 0.41 -7.03
N GLU A 376 25.41 -0.70 -7.75
CA GLU A 376 24.55 -0.79 -8.94
C GLU A 376 23.06 -0.75 -8.57
N PRO A 377 22.18 -0.13 -9.39
CA PRO A 377 20.75 -0.01 -9.09
C PRO A 377 20.03 -1.35 -8.87
N SER A 378 20.46 -2.42 -9.55
CA SER A 378 19.95 -3.79 -9.34
C SER A 378 20.32 -4.34 -7.97
N VAL A 379 21.58 -4.18 -7.56
CA VAL A 379 22.10 -4.60 -6.24
C VAL A 379 21.39 -3.83 -5.11
N PHE A 380 21.18 -2.52 -5.28
CA PHE A 380 20.43 -1.71 -4.32
C PHE A 380 18.98 -2.18 -4.15
N LYS A 381 18.26 -2.43 -5.26
CA LYS A 381 16.88 -2.96 -5.23
C LYS A 381 16.82 -4.34 -4.58
N ARG A 382 17.73 -5.25 -4.95
CA ARG A 382 17.85 -6.60 -4.36
C ARG A 382 18.13 -6.52 -2.86
N GLY A 383 18.99 -5.59 -2.42
CA GLY A 383 19.26 -5.34 -1.00
C GLY A 383 18.03 -4.90 -0.21
N ILE A 384 17.21 -3.98 -0.76
CA ILE A 384 15.92 -3.58 -0.14
C ILE A 384 14.95 -4.76 -0.09
N TRP A 385 14.77 -5.47 -1.19
CA TRP A 385 13.86 -6.61 -1.30
C TRP A 385 14.22 -7.72 -0.31
N ASN A 386 15.49 -8.14 -0.29
CA ASN A 386 15.99 -9.19 0.58
C ASN A 386 16.00 -8.76 2.05
N TYR A 387 16.22 -7.48 2.36
CA TYR A 387 16.05 -6.96 3.72
C TYR A 387 14.61 -7.11 4.22
N ILE A 388 13.61 -6.78 3.38
CA ILE A 388 12.18 -6.94 3.72
C ILE A 388 11.81 -8.41 3.90
N HIS A 389 12.18 -9.27 2.95
CA HIS A 389 11.97 -10.72 3.06
C HIS A 389 12.63 -11.29 4.33
N CYS A 390 13.84 -10.84 4.69
CA CYS A 390 14.53 -11.23 5.91
C CYS A 390 13.78 -10.80 7.19
N MET A 391 13.15 -9.61 7.22
CA MET A 391 12.27 -9.21 8.33
C MET A 391 11.07 -10.15 8.49
N PHE A 392 10.63 -10.81 7.42
CA PHE A 392 9.59 -11.86 7.44
C PHE A 392 10.14 -13.29 7.56
N GLY A 393 11.45 -13.48 7.82
CA GLY A 393 12.06 -14.81 7.99
C GLY A 393 12.33 -15.58 6.70
N ILE A 394 12.12 -14.95 5.55
CA ILE A 394 12.38 -15.51 4.21
C ILE A 394 13.85 -15.29 3.85
N ARG A 395 14.56 -16.37 3.49
CA ARG A 395 15.97 -16.35 3.12
C ARG A 395 16.23 -16.91 1.72
N TYR A 396 17.18 -16.26 1.06
CA TYR A 396 17.76 -16.64 -0.23
C TYR A 396 19.17 -17.18 0.03
N ASP A 397 19.42 -18.47 -0.24
CA ASP A 397 20.72 -19.09 0.04
C ASP A 397 21.89 -18.56 -0.82
N ASP A 398 21.59 -17.98 -1.99
CA ASP A 398 22.56 -17.44 -2.94
C ASP A 398 22.94 -15.97 -2.66
N TYR A 399 22.49 -15.41 -1.53
CA TYR A 399 22.65 -14.00 -1.20
C TYR A 399 23.42 -13.79 0.11
N ASP A 400 24.48 -12.97 0.07
CA ASP A 400 25.22 -12.59 1.28
C ASP A 400 24.49 -11.45 2.02
N TYR A 401 23.88 -11.79 3.14
CA TYR A 401 23.18 -10.83 4.00
C TYR A 401 24.11 -9.84 4.71
N ALA A 402 25.44 -10.07 4.72
CA ALA A 402 26.39 -9.06 5.18
C ALA A 402 26.39 -7.82 4.25
N GLU A 403 26.11 -7.99 2.96
CA GLU A 403 25.99 -6.88 2.00
C GLU A 403 24.88 -5.90 2.40
N VAL A 404 23.77 -6.35 2.99
CA VAL A 404 22.64 -5.48 3.39
C VAL A 404 23.09 -4.36 4.33
N ASN A 405 24.08 -4.62 5.18
CA ASN A 405 24.65 -3.63 6.09
C ASN A 405 25.60 -2.64 5.39
N GLN A 406 26.15 -3.02 4.25
CA GLN A 406 27.01 -2.18 3.39
C GLN A 406 26.17 -1.38 2.38
N LEU A 407 25.03 -1.92 1.94
CA LEU A 407 24.15 -1.36 0.91
C LEU A 407 23.04 -0.45 1.45
N LEU A 408 22.60 -0.62 2.70
CA LEU A 408 21.50 0.18 3.25
C LEU A 408 21.96 1.00 4.48
N GLU A 409 21.99 2.32 4.33
CA GLU A 409 22.23 3.25 5.46
C GLU A 409 21.26 2.97 6.62
N ARG A 410 21.71 3.20 7.87
CA ARG A 410 20.90 2.95 9.08
C ARG A 410 19.51 3.60 9.01
N MET A 411 19.42 4.86 8.58
CA MET A 411 18.13 5.56 8.48
C MET A 411 17.20 4.95 7.42
N LEU A 412 17.75 4.43 6.32
CA LEU A 412 16.96 3.73 5.30
C LEU A 412 16.42 2.40 5.83
N LYS A 413 17.23 1.61 6.56
CA LYS A 413 16.79 0.38 7.22
C LYS A 413 15.68 0.64 8.25
N VAL A 414 15.83 1.69 9.06
CA VAL A 414 14.81 2.13 10.03
C VAL A 414 13.52 2.57 9.32
N TYR A 415 13.62 3.36 8.25
CA TYR A 415 12.47 3.74 7.44
C TYR A 415 11.74 2.53 6.86
N ILE A 416 12.46 1.64 6.17
CA ILE A 416 11.88 0.43 5.56
C ILE A 416 11.18 -0.41 6.63
N LYS A 417 11.85 -0.70 7.76
CA LYS A 417 11.25 -1.47 8.86
C LYS A 417 10.02 -0.80 9.46
N THR A 418 10.02 0.53 9.59
CA THR A 418 8.84 1.27 10.08
C THR A 418 7.68 1.12 9.10
N VAL A 419 7.88 1.45 7.83
CA VAL A 419 6.82 1.43 6.82
C VAL A 419 6.32 0.00 6.52
N THR A 420 7.20 -1.00 6.56
CA THR A 420 6.81 -2.42 6.35
C THR A 420 6.05 -2.99 7.54
N CYS A 421 6.52 -2.78 8.78
CA CYS A 421 6.05 -3.53 9.96
C CYS A 421 5.11 -2.75 10.89
N TYR A 422 5.24 -1.42 10.91
CA TYR A 422 4.49 -0.49 11.76
C TYR A 422 4.13 0.79 10.99
N PRO A 423 3.47 0.68 9.81
CA PRO A 423 3.24 1.84 8.94
C PRO A 423 2.52 2.99 9.65
N GLU A 424 1.63 2.70 10.60
CA GLU A 424 0.95 3.67 11.45
C GLU A 424 1.88 4.54 12.32
N LYS A 425 3.13 4.09 12.56
CA LYS A 425 4.18 4.87 13.25
C LYS A 425 5.03 5.75 12.32
N THR A 426 4.73 5.79 11.02
CA THR A 426 5.51 6.58 10.04
C THR A 426 5.29 8.07 10.22
N ASN A 427 6.31 8.80 10.70
CA ASN A 427 6.30 10.26 10.81
C ASN A 427 7.21 10.90 9.75
N SER A 428 6.65 11.79 8.92
CA SER A 428 7.40 12.53 7.89
C SER A 428 8.59 13.32 8.48
N GLU A 429 8.39 14.00 9.61
CA GLU A 429 9.43 14.82 10.25
C GLU A 429 10.66 14.02 10.68
N MET A 430 10.47 12.76 11.06
CA MET A 430 11.54 11.84 11.45
C MET A 430 12.50 11.56 10.29
N PHE A 431 11.94 11.46 9.07
CA PHE A 431 12.67 11.06 7.88
C PHE A 431 13.00 12.23 6.94
N ASP A 432 12.38 13.40 7.12
CA ASP A 432 12.60 14.62 6.33
C ASP A 432 14.08 14.96 6.13
N ARG A 433 14.91 14.82 7.17
CA ARG A 433 16.36 15.09 7.09
C ARG A 433 17.07 14.10 6.16
N PHE A 434 16.71 12.83 6.23
CA PHE A 434 17.24 11.77 5.35
C PHE A 434 16.73 11.93 3.91
N TRP A 435 15.46 12.33 3.75
CA TRP A 435 14.77 12.44 2.47
C TRP A 435 15.04 13.73 1.68
N LYS A 436 15.57 14.79 2.31
CA LYS A 436 15.84 16.09 1.66
C LYS A 436 16.76 16.04 0.44
N GLN A 437 17.64 15.04 0.37
CA GLN A 437 18.62 14.87 -0.72
C GLN A 437 18.11 14.07 -1.92
N PHE A 438 16.90 13.49 -1.85
CA PHE A 438 16.35 12.59 -2.87
C PHE A 438 15.09 13.16 -3.52
N LYS A 439 14.90 12.88 -4.81
CA LYS A 439 13.68 13.31 -5.52
C LYS A 439 12.47 12.56 -4.98
N HIS A 440 11.30 13.20 -4.96
CA HIS A 440 10.06 12.57 -4.49
C HIS A 440 9.74 11.26 -5.21
N SER A 441 9.95 11.20 -6.53
CA SER A 441 9.83 9.99 -7.34
C SER A 441 10.69 8.82 -6.82
N GLU A 442 11.87 9.08 -6.28
CA GLU A 442 12.75 8.04 -5.74
C GLU A 442 12.24 7.54 -4.38
N LYS A 443 11.66 8.41 -3.55
CA LYS A 443 10.99 8.02 -2.30
C LYS A 443 9.79 7.11 -2.58
N VAL A 444 8.96 7.50 -3.57
CA VAL A 444 7.86 6.67 -4.07
C VAL A 444 8.38 5.31 -4.54
N HIS A 445 9.50 5.26 -5.27
CA HIS A 445 10.09 3.98 -5.71
C HIS A 445 10.47 3.08 -4.53
N VAL A 446 11.09 3.61 -3.46
CA VAL A 446 11.35 2.81 -2.25
C VAL A 446 10.05 2.29 -1.62
N ASN A 447 8.98 3.08 -1.62
CA ASN A 447 7.67 2.62 -1.15
C ASN A 447 7.02 1.57 -2.09
N LEU A 448 7.30 1.60 -3.40
CA LEU A 448 6.90 0.54 -4.33
C LEU A 448 7.65 -0.77 -4.07
N LEU A 449 8.96 -0.71 -3.78
CA LEU A 449 9.73 -1.89 -3.36
C LEU A 449 9.19 -2.46 -2.03
N ILE A 450 8.83 -1.60 -1.08
CA ILE A 450 8.22 -2.00 0.19
C ILE A 450 6.86 -2.69 -0.02
N LEU A 451 5.99 -2.07 -0.82
CA LEU A 451 4.67 -2.58 -1.21
C LEU A 451 4.79 -3.99 -1.83
N GLU A 452 5.64 -4.17 -2.83
CA GLU A 452 5.74 -5.43 -3.55
C GLU A 452 6.42 -6.55 -2.76
N ALA A 453 7.57 -6.28 -2.11
CA ALA A 453 8.27 -7.29 -1.33
C ALA A 453 7.45 -7.74 -0.11
N ARG A 454 6.72 -6.81 0.53
CA ARG A 454 5.79 -7.15 1.61
C ARG A 454 4.65 -8.04 1.10
N MET A 455 3.99 -7.66 0.00
CA MET A 455 2.88 -8.43 -0.57
C MET A 455 3.34 -9.84 -1.00
N GLN A 456 4.52 -9.98 -1.61
CA GLN A 456 5.06 -11.28 -1.99
C GLN A 456 5.36 -12.16 -0.75
N ALA A 457 5.97 -11.59 0.30
CA ALA A 457 6.25 -12.33 1.53
C ALA A 457 4.96 -12.88 2.20
N GLU A 458 3.92 -12.03 2.33
CA GLU A 458 2.61 -12.43 2.87
C GLU A 458 1.95 -13.53 2.02
N LEU A 459 2.00 -13.42 0.69
CA LEU A 459 1.47 -14.42 -0.22
C LEU A 459 2.23 -15.75 -0.16
N LEU A 460 3.56 -15.75 -0.07
CA LEU A 460 4.35 -16.98 -0.07
C LEU A 460 3.99 -17.89 1.11
N TYR A 461 3.84 -17.34 2.32
CA TYR A 461 3.44 -18.11 3.49
C TYR A 461 2.01 -18.66 3.37
N ALA A 462 1.05 -17.85 2.93
CA ALA A 462 -0.33 -18.31 2.76
C ALA A 462 -0.47 -19.38 1.66
N LEU A 463 0.19 -19.18 0.52
CA LEU A 463 0.18 -20.11 -0.60
C LEU A 463 0.90 -21.42 -0.24
N GLN A 464 2.01 -21.37 0.52
CA GLN A 464 2.67 -22.57 1.03
C GLN A 464 1.73 -23.36 1.97
N ALA A 465 1.04 -22.70 2.90
CA ALA A 465 0.08 -23.37 3.79
C ALA A 465 -1.11 -23.98 3.02
N ILE A 466 -1.59 -23.32 1.95
CA ILE A 466 -2.60 -23.87 1.04
C ILE A 466 -2.04 -25.09 0.30
N THR A 467 -0.82 -25.04 -0.24
CA THR A 467 -0.15 -26.19 -0.87
C THR A 467 -0.05 -27.37 0.10
N GLN A 468 0.37 -27.14 1.35
CA GLN A 468 0.47 -28.17 2.38
C GLN A 468 -0.89 -28.83 2.66
N TYR A 469 -1.97 -28.05 2.79
CA TYR A 469 -3.33 -28.57 2.94
C TYR A 469 -3.81 -29.36 1.72
N MET A 470 -3.43 -28.96 0.50
CA MET A 470 -3.83 -29.67 -0.72
C MET A 470 -3.10 -31.00 -0.96
N ILE A 471 -2.04 -31.28 -0.22
CA ILE A 471 -1.20 -32.48 -0.33
C ILE A 471 -1.43 -33.44 0.85
N SER A 472 -1.95 -32.95 1.98
CA SER A 472 -2.35 -33.74 3.15
C SER A 472 -3.70 -34.43 3.00
#